data_AF-A0A8D8CTL6-F1
#
_entry.id   AF-A0A8D8CTL6-F1
#
_cell.length_a   1.000
_cell.length_b   1.000
_cell.length_c   1.000
_cell.angle_alpha   90.00
_cell.angle_beta   90.00
_cell.angle_gamma   90.00
#
_symmetry.space_group_name_H-M   'P 1'
#
loop_
_entity.id
_entity.type
_entity.pdbx_description
1 polymer ?
#
loop_
_entity_poly.entity_id
_entity_poly.type
_entity_poly.pdbx_seq_one_letter_code
_entity_poly.pdbx_strand_id
1 'polypeptide(L)'
;MSSKTGLLTAVHLANIGSTLAATRKYALGTLYVQLHPSFIEVARPPAFGKFIASVYQSSPTVLGAGVDLRFLVSSLKARELVTLREKIDYHFFDYPLGSSEDRGKLQLQDSQVIELGTKPFEIDGAGLQDGGKMFGNVVLGGTFDRLHGGHKVLLTQAVLLAKERMVVGVTDENMIKSKKLWELILPVEQRIAEVREFLECIDSSLKYEVVPISDPFGPTATDPNMDMIVVSTETARGGAKVNELRTKNGLNQLEVHTIELLDDESTVDDKEDKISSSNQRMDLLGTRLKPRQHKPHLSPKPYIIGLVGGVASGKSKMAERFQKLGAGVIDCDKIAHELYEPGEECYQAVVNNFG
;
A
#
# COMPACT_ATOMS: atom_id res chain seq x y z
N MET A 1 -6.79 15.22 -4.53
CA MET A 1 -5.37 15.42 -4.14
C MET A 1 -4.79 16.47 -5.05
N SER A 2 -3.79 17.22 -4.58
CA SER A 2 -3.06 18.16 -5.44
C SER A 2 -2.41 17.40 -6.60
N SER A 3 -2.35 18.00 -7.78
CA SER A 3 -1.65 17.42 -8.94
C SER A 3 -0.16 17.79 -8.98
N LYS A 4 0.34 18.52 -7.98
CA LYS A 4 1.70 19.04 -7.98
C LYS A 4 2.70 17.96 -7.58
N THR A 5 3.85 17.94 -8.26
CA THR A 5 4.90 16.94 -8.07
C THR A 5 6.19 17.59 -7.60
N GLY A 6 6.80 17.00 -6.57
CA GLY A 6 8.10 17.42 -6.06
C GLY A 6 9.17 16.34 -6.24
N LEU A 7 10.42 16.73 -6.46
CA LEU A 7 11.59 15.85 -6.41
C LEU A 7 12.62 16.41 -5.43
N LEU A 8 12.85 15.71 -4.33
CA LEU A 8 13.90 16.01 -3.36
C LEU A 8 15.17 15.23 -3.70
N THR A 9 16.27 15.95 -3.92
CA THR A 9 17.62 15.40 -3.97
C THR A 9 18.27 15.58 -2.61
N ALA A 10 18.49 14.49 -1.89
CA ALA A 10 18.96 14.51 -0.50
C ALA A 10 20.42 14.03 -0.35
N VAL A 11 21.16 14.70 0.54
CA VAL A 11 22.53 14.33 0.99
C VAL A 11 22.66 14.22 2.51
N HIS A 12 21.75 14.82 3.29
CA HIS A 12 21.80 14.84 4.75
C HIS A 12 20.73 13.92 5.36
N LEU A 13 20.99 12.61 5.37
CA LEU A 13 20.03 11.60 5.85
C LEU A 13 19.52 11.87 7.29
N ALA A 14 20.39 12.33 8.18
CA ALA A 14 20.03 12.67 9.56
C ALA A 14 18.96 13.76 9.67
N ASN A 15 18.85 14.63 8.66
CA ASN A 15 17.91 15.75 8.62
C ASN A 15 16.71 15.48 7.69
N ILE A 16 16.53 14.24 7.21
CA ILE A 16 15.49 13.96 6.21
C ILE A 16 14.09 14.33 6.72
N GLY A 17 13.79 14.09 8.00
CA GLY A 17 12.48 14.39 8.58
C GLY A 17 12.12 15.88 8.53
N SER A 18 13.05 16.76 8.93
CA SER A 18 12.84 18.21 8.87
C SER A 18 12.80 18.73 7.43
N THR A 19 13.63 18.15 6.55
CA THR A 19 13.64 18.46 5.11
C THR A 19 12.30 18.13 4.47
N LEU A 20 11.77 16.93 4.72
CA LEU A 20 10.46 16.51 4.25
C LEU A 20 9.35 17.43 4.80
N ALA A 21 9.38 17.76 6.09
CA ALA A 21 8.41 18.67 6.68
C ALA A 21 8.41 20.06 6.02
N ALA A 22 9.59 20.57 5.61
CA ALA A 22 9.71 21.85 4.92
C ALA A 22 9.04 21.86 3.52
N THR A 23 8.80 20.69 2.91
CA THR A 23 8.10 20.58 1.62
C THR A 23 6.58 20.72 1.74
N ARG A 24 5.99 20.60 2.94
CA ARG A 24 4.52 20.62 3.14
C ARG A 24 3.85 21.85 2.55
N LYS A 25 4.49 23.02 2.66
CA LYS A 25 3.94 24.31 2.21
C LYS A 25 3.70 24.38 0.70
N TYR A 26 4.23 23.44 -0.08
CA TYR A 26 4.05 23.39 -1.53
C TYR A 26 2.84 22.56 -1.97
N ALA A 27 2.13 21.92 -1.02
CA ALA A 27 0.91 21.15 -1.26
C ALA A 27 1.09 20.12 -2.39
N LEU A 28 2.04 19.21 -2.23
CA LEU A 28 2.35 18.17 -3.21
C LEU A 28 1.30 17.06 -3.20
N GLY A 29 1.02 16.47 -4.36
CA GLY A 29 0.33 15.18 -4.47
C GLY A 29 1.30 14.01 -4.36
N THR A 30 2.46 14.15 -5.00
CA THR A 30 3.54 13.15 -5.01
C THR A 30 4.86 13.82 -4.68
N LEU A 31 5.65 13.19 -3.81
CA LEU A 31 7.02 13.60 -3.51
C LEU A 31 7.96 12.45 -3.81
N TYR A 32 8.82 12.65 -4.79
CA TYR A 32 9.93 11.76 -5.09
C TYR A 32 11.13 12.14 -4.23
N VAL A 33 11.85 11.16 -3.71
CA VAL A 33 13.12 11.35 -3.01
C VAL A 33 14.17 10.56 -3.75
N GLN A 34 15.20 11.23 -4.26
CA GLN A 34 16.41 10.60 -4.74
C GLN A 34 17.56 10.91 -3.80
N LEU A 35 18.30 9.88 -3.41
CA LEU A 35 19.55 10.07 -2.70
C LEU A 35 20.64 10.38 -3.72
N HIS A 36 21.52 11.32 -3.37
CA HIS A 36 22.59 11.73 -4.26
C HIS A 36 23.51 10.55 -4.62
N PRO A 37 23.94 10.39 -5.89
CA PRO A 37 24.73 9.25 -6.33
C PRO A 37 26.02 8.98 -5.54
N SER A 38 26.64 10.03 -5.01
CA SER A 38 27.86 9.92 -4.19
C SER A 38 27.70 9.08 -2.93
N PHE A 39 26.48 8.79 -2.48
CA PHE A 39 26.23 7.82 -1.41
C PHE A 39 26.78 6.42 -1.70
N ILE A 40 26.93 6.06 -2.98
CA ILE A 40 27.49 4.76 -3.39
C ILE A 40 28.97 4.59 -3.00
N GLU A 41 29.67 5.70 -2.74
CA GLU A 41 31.05 5.70 -2.25
C GLU A 41 31.13 5.26 -0.78
N VAL A 42 30.01 5.40 -0.05
CA VAL A 42 29.94 5.15 1.39
C VAL A 42 29.21 3.86 1.71
N ALA A 43 28.16 3.50 0.96
CA ALA A 43 27.40 2.28 1.21
C ALA A 43 26.74 1.70 -0.05
N ARG A 44 26.51 0.38 -0.04
CA ARG A 44 25.78 -0.32 -1.11
C ARG A 44 24.26 -0.08 -0.98
N PRO A 45 23.47 -0.21 -2.07
CA PRO A 45 22.03 0.08 -2.03
C PRO A 45 21.26 -0.62 -0.89
N PRO A 46 21.48 -1.90 -0.57
CA PRO A 46 20.80 -2.54 0.56
C PRO A 46 21.01 -1.88 1.93
N ALA A 47 22.11 -1.13 2.15
CA ALA A 47 22.40 -0.47 3.43
C ALA A 47 21.37 0.62 3.77
N PHE A 48 20.71 1.18 2.76
CA PHE A 48 19.69 2.22 2.91
C PHE A 48 18.32 1.66 3.32
N GLY A 49 18.19 0.33 3.43
CA GLY A 49 16.94 -0.35 3.70
C GLY A 49 16.23 0.17 4.95
N LYS A 50 16.90 0.09 6.12
CA LYS A 50 16.34 0.54 7.40
C LYS A 50 15.97 2.03 7.40
N PHE A 51 16.82 2.85 6.78
CA PHE A 51 16.59 4.29 6.65
C PHE A 51 15.31 4.58 5.84
N ILE A 52 15.19 4.02 4.63
CA ILE A 52 14.03 4.21 3.76
C ILE A 52 12.75 3.70 4.44
N ALA A 53 12.82 2.58 5.15
CA ALA A 53 11.70 2.04 5.91
C ALA A 53 11.18 3.01 6.97
N SER A 54 12.09 3.58 7.77
CA SER A 54 11.77 4.58 8.79
C SER A 54 11.16 5.86 8.18
N VAL A 55 11.65 6.30 7.03
CA VAL A 55 11.08 7.46 6.34
C VAL A 55 9.67 7.18 5.82
N TYR A 56 9.43 6.03 5.19
CA TYR A 56 8.08 5.67 4.74
C TYR A 56 7.08 5.61 5.90
N GLN A 57 7.48 5.04 7.04
CA GLN A 57 6.62 4.93 8.22
C GLN A 57 6.28 6.29 8.83
N SER A 58 7.28 7.18 8.97
CA SER A 58 7.06 8.52 9.53
C SER A 58 6.42 9.50 8.53
N SER A 59 6.42 9.18 7.23
CA SER A 59 5.96 10.08 6.17
C SER A 59 4.53 10.61 6.32
N PRO A 60 3.50 9.86 6.77
CA PRO A 60 2.16 10.40 6.93
C PRO A 60 2.12 11.52 7.98
N THR A 61 2.85 11.35 9.09
CA THR A 61 3.00 12.35 10.15
C THR A 61 3.87 13.53 9.69
N VAL A 62 4.89 13.27 8.87
CA VAL A 62 5.91 14.23 8.43
C VAL A 62 5.53 15.03 7.18
N LEU A 63 4.71 14.52 6.27
CA LEU A 63 4.27 15.19 5.05
C LEU A 63 2.79 15.56 5.07
N GLY A 64 2.01 14.94 5.95
CA GLY A 64 0.55 15.05 5.98
C GLY A 64 -0.11 13.93 5.18
N ALA A 65 -1.36 13.63 5.55
CA ALA A 65 -2.15 12.61 4.87
C ALA A 65 -2.36 12.98 3.39
N GLY A 66 -2.16 12.01 2.50
CA GLY A 66 -2.45 12.14 1.07
C GLY A 66 -1.28 12.55 0.17
N VAL A 67 -0.06 12.69 0.70
CA VAL A 67 1.16 12.81 -0.12
C VAL A 67 1.70 11.41 -0.45
N ASP A 68 1.82 11.09 -1.73
CA ASP A 68 2.45 9.86 -2.21
C ASP A 68 3.98 10.02 -2.20
N LEU A 69 4.64 9.55 -1.13
CA LEU A 69 6.10 9.50 -1.07
C LEU A 69 6.65 8.30 -1.86
N ARG A 70 7.71 8.51 -2.64
CA ARG A 70 8.41 7.45 -3.40
C ARG A 70 9.92 7.67 -3.43
N PHE A 71 10.71 6.65 -3.07
CA PHE A 71 12.17 6.68 -3.16
C PHE A 71 12.66 6.18 -4.51
N LEU A 72 13.45 6.98 -5.22
CA LEU A 72 14.07 6.60 -6.50
C LEU A 72 15.35 5.80 -6.22
N VAL A 73 15.21 4.47 -6.12
CA VAL A 73 16.33 3.55 -5.90
C VAL A 73 17.27 3.49 -7.10
N SER A 74 16.76 3.75 -8.29
CA SER A 74 17.55 3.83 -9.54
C SER A 74 18.75 4.77 -9.40
N SER A 75 18.64 5.90 -8.67
CA SER A 75 19.77 6.84 -8.53
C SER A 75 20.95 6.23 -7.77
N LEU A 76 20.68 5.39 -6.76
CA LEU A 76 21.70 4.67 -6.00
C LEU A 76 22.38 3.57 -6.82
N LYS A 77 21.64 2.92 -7.72
CA LYS A 77 22.18 1.82 -8.54
C LYS A 77 22.94 2.31 -9.77
N ALA A 78 22.37 3.27 -10.49
CA ALA A 78 22.93 3.80 -11.74
C ALA A 78 24.12 4.75 -11.50
N ARG A 79 24.28 5.27 -10.27
CA ARG A 79 25.30 6.26 -9.90
C ARG A 79 25.14 7.58 -10.65
N GLU A 80 23.91 7.93 -10.98
CA GLU A 80 23.53 9.18 -11.63
C GLU A 80 22.19 9.67 -11.10
N LEU A 81 21.92 10.96 -11.28
CA LEU A 81 20.63 11.53 -10.96
C LEU A 81 19.61 11.10 -12.01
N VAL A 82 18.43 10.70 -11.55
CA VAL A 82 17.41 10.12 -12.42
C VAL A 82 16.48 11.21 -12.89
N THR A 83 16.20 11.21 -14.20
CA THR A 83 15.18 12.06 -14.78
C THR A 83 13.86 11.30 -14.78
N LEU A 84 12.83 11.88 -14.18
CA LEU A 84 11.49 11.33 -14.18
C LEU A 84 10.76 11.66 -15.48
N ARG A 85 9.86 10.77 -15.91
CA ARG A 85 8.98 11.02 -17.07
C ARG A 85 7.89 12.04 -16.75
N GLU A 86 7.45 12.06 -15.50
CA GLU A 86 6.44 12.98 -15.00
C GLU A 86 7.00 14.40 -14.93
N LYS A 87 6.13 15.38 -15.18
CA LYS A 87 6.48 16.78 -14.98
C LYS A 87 6.73 17.02 -13.48
N ILE A 88 7.87 17.62 -13.17
CA ILE A 88 8.22 18.05 -11.82
C ILE A 88 7.91 19.54 -11.68
N ASP A 89 7.13 19.93 -10.67
CA ASP A 89 6.85 21.34 -10.41
C ASP A 89 7.93 21.97 -9.53
N TYR A 90 8.48 21.18 -8.60
CA TYR A 90 9.46 21.63 -7.62
C TYR A 90 10.64 20.67 -7.48
N HIS A 91 11.86 21.16 -7.65
CA HIS A 91 13.07 20.45 -7.25
C HIS A 91 13.57 21.00 -5.92
N PHE A 92 13.64 20.11 -4.93
CA PHE A 92 14.15 20.41 -3.61
C PHE A 92 15.58 19.87 -3.46
N PHE A 93 16.42 20.64 -2.79
CA PHE A 93 17.77 20.23 -2.40
C PHE A 93 17.95 20.49 -0.91
N ASP A 94 18.44 19.52 -0.15
CA ASP A 94 18.77 19.70 1.27
C ASP A 94 20.17 20.28 1.51
N TYR A 95 20.80 20.75 0.44
CA TYR A 95 22.06 21.48 0.42
C TYR A 95 21.96 22.69 -0.53
N PRO A 96 22.77 23.75 -0.33
CA PRO A 96 22.84 24.86 -1.25
C PRO A 96 23.51 24.41 -2.56
N LEU A 97 22.91 24.78 -3.69
CA LEU A 97 23.51 24.51 -4.99
C LEU A 97 24.66 25.49 -5.23
N GLY A 98 25.80 24.99 -5.75
CA GLY A 98 26.93 25.84 -6.12
C GLY A 98 26.64 26.77 -7.31
N SER A 99 27.69 27.42 -7.84
CA SER A 99 27.59 28.23 -9.07
C SER A 99 27.01 27.43 -10.25
N SER A 100 26.49 28.14 -11.26
CA SER A 100 25.58 27.66 -12.32
C SER A 100 25.84 26.32 -13.04
N GLU A 101 27.03 25.73 -12.93
CA GLU A 101 27.37 24.42 -13.52
C GLU A 101 26.58 23.24 -12.93
N ASP A 102 26.25 23.27 -11.63
CA ASP A 102 25.41 22.24 -11.00
C ASP A 102 23.98 22.29 -11.57
N ARG A 103 23.46 23.50 -11.78
CA ARG A 103 22.12 23.74 -12.36
C ARG A 103 22.01 23.32 -13.82
N GLY A 104 23.12 23.27 -14.57
CA GLY A 104 23.16 22.85 -15.97
C GLY A 104 23.18 21.33 -16.18
N LYS A 105 23.68 20.56 -15.20
CA LYS A 105 23.70 19.08 -15.24
C LYS A 105 22.36 18.47 -14.85
N LEU A 106 21.65 19.11 -13.93
CA LEU A 106 20.27 18.79 -13.61
C LEU A 106 19.42 19.32 -14.78
N GLN A 107 18.83 18.45 -15.61
CA GLN A 107 17.91 18.86 -16.67
C GLN A 107 16.61 19.45 -16.09
N LEU A 108 16.70 20.61 -15.45
CA LEU A 108 15.64 21.31 -14.72
C LEU A 108 14.75 22.06 -15.73
N GLN A 109 14.08 21.32 -16.60
CA GLN A 109 13.12 21.93 -17.53
C GLN A 109 11.89 22.40 -16.76
N ASP A 110 11.63 23.72 -16.77
CA ASP A 110 10.42 24.40 -16.28
C ASP A 110 10.03 24.26 -14.79
N SER A 111 10.86 23.61 -13.97
CA SER A 111 10.60 23.40 -12.53
C SER A 111 11.15 24.53 -11.65
N GLN A 112 10.49 24.79 -10.52
CA GLN A 112 11.02 25.72 -9.50
C GLN A 112 12.06 25.03 -8.63
N VAL A 113 13.25 25.62 -8.51
CA VAL A 113 14.34 25.11 -7.67
C VAL A 113 14.27 25.73 -6.28
N ILE A 114 14.32 24.89 -5.25
CA ILE A 114 14.17 25.27 -3.85
C ILE A 114 15.27 24.63 -3.03
N GLU A 115 16.13 25.46 -2.46
CA GLU A 115 17.15 25.04 -1.51
C GLU A 115 16.55 25.07 -0.10
N LEU A 116 16.44 23.90 0.53
CA LEU A 116 15.93 23.69 1.88
C LEU A 116 17.06 23.58 2.91
N GLY A 117 18.28 23.32 2.44
CA GLY A 117 19.48 23.16 3.25
C GLY A 117 20.18 24.47 3.57
N THR A 118 20.68 24.60 4.79
CA THR A 118 21.67 25.60 5.18
C THR A 118 23.07 25.02 5.35
N LYS A 119 23.18 23.68 5.42
CA LYS A 119 24.46 22.97 5.54
C LYS A 119 25.10 22.80 4.17
N PRO A 120 26.43 22.96 4.03
CA PRO A 120 27.14 22.62 2.81
C PRO A 120 26.92 21.16 2.39
N PHE A 121 27.15 20.88 1.12
CA PHE A 121 27.15 19.52 0.60
C PHE A 121 28.19 18.67 1.34
N GLU A 122 27.74 17.61 2.00
CA GLU A 122 28.59 16.64 2.70
C GLU A 122 27.86 15.29 2.69
N ILE A 123 28.51 14.25 2.18
CA ILE A 123 27.98 12.89 2.19
C ILE A 123 28.38 12.24 3.50
N ASP A 124 27.41 12.03 4.38
CA ASP A 124 27.59 11.29 5.62
C ASP A 124 26.79 9.98 5.59
N GLY A 125 27.50 8.86 5.69
CA GLY A 125 26.91 7.53 5.83
C GLY A 125 26.85 7.04 7.27
N ALA A 126 27.09 7.89 8.26
CA ALA A 126 26.98 7.52 9.66
C ALA A 126 25.61 6.89 9.96
N GLY A 127 25.64 5.65 10.47
CA GLY A 127 24.45 4.86 10.76
C GLY A 127 24.00 3.90 9.65
N LEU A 128 24.59 3.95 8.46
CA LEU A 128 24.41 2.92 7.43
C LEU A 128 25.23 1.68 7.82
N GLN A 129 24.53 0.57 8.06
CA GLN A 129 25.16 -0.74 8.33
C GLN A 129 25.41 -1.49 7.02
N ASP A 130 26.36 -2.44 7.02
CA ASP A 130 26.65 -3.24 5.82
C ASP A 130 25.37 -3.89 5.29
N GLY A 131 24.98 -3.50 4.08
CA GLY A 131 23.68 -3.82 3.48
C GLY A 131 23.52 -5.28 3.08
N GLY A 132 24.52 -6.13 3.32
CA GLY A 132 24.52 -7.48 2.79
C GLY A 132 24.69 -7.49 1.27
N LYS A 133 24.52 -8.68 0.69
CA LYS A 133 24.72 -8.90 -0.75
C LYS A 133 23.44 -8.61 -1.53
N MET A 134 23.59 -8.20 -2.78
CA MET A 134 22.50 -8.12 -3.75
C MET A 134 22.46 -9.41 -4.58
N PHE A 135 21.28 -9.74 -5.10
CA PHE A 135 20.95 -10.98 -5.79
C PHE A 135 20.53 -10.70 -7.23
N GLY A 136 20.76 -11.66 -8.14
CA GLY A 136 20.35 -11.50 -9.54
C GLY A 136 18.82 -11.43 -9.66
N ASN A 137 18.16 -12.43 -9.06
CA ASN A 137 16.72 -12.66 -9.15
C ASN A 137 16.08 -12.69 -7.75
N VAL A 138 15.30 -11.67 -7.45
CA VAL A 138 14.57 -11.52 -6.16
C VAL A 138 13.09 -11.78 -6.37
N VAL A 139 12.44 -12.46 -5.43
CA VAL A 139 11.01 -12.76 -5.48
C VAL A 139 10.29 -12.25 -4.25
N LEU A 140 9.06 -11.79 -4.44
CA LEU A 140 8.20 -11.27 -3.39
C LEU A 140 6.75 -11.71 -3.66
N GLY A 141 6.03 -12.12 -2.62
CA GLY A 141 4.61 -12.45 -2.71
C GLY A 141 3.78 -11.59 -1.77
N GLY A 142 2.57 -11.18 -2.18
CA GLY A 142 1.69 -10.39 -1.33
C GLY A 142 0.34 -10.09 -1.97
N THR A 143 -0.56 -9.53 -1.17
CA THR A 143 -1.89 -9.12 -1.67
C THR A 143 -1.85 -7.75 -2.33
N PHE A 144 -1.03 -6.82 -1.84
CA PHE A 144 -0.85 -5.49 -2.44
C PHE A 144 -2.17 -4.77 -2.76
N ASP A 145 -3.15 -4.87 -1.86
CA ASP A 145 -4.39 -4.08 -1.99
C ASP A 145 -4.12 -2.65 -1.54
N ARG A 146 -4.31 -1.68 -2.46
CA ARG A 146 -4.11 -0.24 -2.25
C ARG A 146 -2.76 0.07 -1.61
N LEU A 147 -1.75 0.33 -2.44
CA LEU A 147 -0.38 0.52 -1.97
C LEU A 147 -0.29 1.60 -0.87
N HIS A 148 0.36 1.24 0.24
CA HIS A 148 0.54 2.07 1.42
C HIS A 148 1.97 1.90 1.96
N GLY A 149 2.31 2.62 3.04
CA GLY A 149 3.66 2.64 3.62
C GLY A 149 4.29 1.26 3.76
N GLY A 150 3.62 0.32 4.45
CA GLY A 150 4.10 -1.06 4.58
C GLY A 150 4.41 -1.79 3.27
N HIS A 151 3.54 -1.70 2.25
CA HIS A 151 3.83 -2.28 0.93
C HIS A 151 5.03 -1.61 0.25
N LYS A 152 5.11 -0.29 0.32
CA LYS A 152 6.21 0.47 -0.27
C LYS A 152 7.54 0.11 0.38
N VAL A 153 7.57 -0.09 1.71
CA VAL A 153 8.75 -0.60 2.40
C VAL A 153 9.14 -1.95 1.81
N LEU A 154 8.22 -2.93 1.81
CA LEU A 154 8.49 -4.29 1.35
C LEU A 154 9.01 -4.34 -0.10
N LEU A 155 8.33 -3.64 -1.01
CA LEU A 155 8.68 -3.54 -2.43
C LEU A 155 10.03 -2.82 -2.62
N THR A 156 10.25 -1.70 -1.92
CA THR A 156 11.50 -0.94 -2.05
C THR A 156 12.70 -1.73 -1.50
N GLN A 157 12.55 -2.45 -0.38
CA GLN A 157 13.61 -3.34 0.13
C GLN A 157 13.98 -4.43 -0.88
N ALA A 158 12.97 -5.08 -1.49
CA ALA A 158 13.19 -6.09 -2.50
C ALA A 158 13.92 -5.52 -3.74
N VAL A 159 13.56 -4.30 -4.16
CA VAL A 159 14.30 -3.60 -5.22
C VAL A 159 15.74 -3.31 -4.82
N LEU A 160 16.02 -2.85 -3.59
CA LEU A 160 17.40 -2.60 -3.13
C LEU A 160 18.27 -3.86 -3.18
N LEU A 161 17.67 -5.03 -2.97
CA LEU A 161 18.35 -6.34 -2.99
C LEU A 161 18.51 -6.92 -4.42
N ALA A 162 17.72 -6.48 -5.40
CA ALA A 162 17.73 -7.02 -6.76
C ALA A 162 18.74 -6.34 -7.70
N LYS A 163 19.42 -7.12 -8.55
CA LYS A 163 20.34 -6.62 -9.58
C LYS A 163 19.75 -6.65 -10.99
N GLU A 164 18.99 -7.67 -11.33
CA GLU A 164 18.58 -7.91 -12.73
C GLU A 164 17.07 -8.08 -12.86
N ARG A 165 16.48 -8.98 -12.07
CA ARG A 165 15.07 -9.37 -12.19
C ARG A 165 14.39 -9.38 -10.84
N MET A 166 13.14 -8.92 -10.83
CA MET A 166 12.26 -9.02 -9.68
C MET A 166 10.91 -9.61 -10.10
N VAL A 167 10.51 -10.70 -9.43
CA VAL A 167 9.22 -11.36 -9.64
C VAL A 167 8.31 -11.03 -8.46
N VAL A 168 7.12 -10.50 -8.74
CA VAL A 168 6.13 -10.18 -7.70
C VAL A 168 4.85 -10.97 -7.93
N GLY A 169 4.55 -11.88 -7.01
CA GLY A 169 3.30 -12.62 -6.97
C GLY A 169 2.20 -11.83 -6.27
N VAL A 170 1.13 -11.50 -6.99
CA VAL A 170 -0.03 -10.75 -6.49
C VAL A 170 -1.19 -11.71 -6.26
N THR A 171 -1.65 -11.87 -5.00
CA THR A 171 -2.65 -12.89 -4.67
C THR A 171 -3.99 -12.66 -5.40
N ASP A 172 -4.56 -13.70 -5.96
CA ASP A 172 -5.83 -13.69 -6.69
C ASP A 172 -7.03 -14.13 -5.79
N GLU A 173 -8.25 -14.17 -6.34
CA GLU A 173 -9.51 -14.44 -5.63
C GLU A 173 -9.45 -15.63 -4.65
N ASN A 174 -8.79 -16.73 -5.04
CA ASN A 174 -8.68 -17.94 -4.23
C ASN A 174 -7.93 -17.72 -2.91
N MET A 175 -7.05 -16.72 -2.85
CA MET A 175 -6.20 -16.43 -1.69
C MET A 175 -6.67 -15.24 -0.85
N ILE A 176 -7.63 -14.45 -1.34
CA ILE A 176 -8.08 -13.23 -0.65
C ILE A 176 -9.36 -13.43 0.18
N LYS A 177 -10.16 -14.47 -0.07
CA LYS A 177 -11.46 -14.72 0.59
C LYS A 177 -11.40 -14.84 2.11
N SER A 178 -10.25 -15.22 2.67
CA SER A 178 -10.03 -15.30 4.12
C SER A 178 -9.73 -13.94 4.78
N LYS A 179 -9.57 -12.87 4.01
CA LYS A 179 -9.23 -11.55 4.53
C LYS A 179 -10.48 -10.77 4.95
N LYS A 180 -10.38 -10.00 6.04
CA LYS A 180 -11.44 -9.07 6.51
C LYS A 180 -11.85 -8.14 5.37
N LEU A 181 -13.14 -8.02 5.01
CA LEU A 181 -13.65 -7.19 3.90
C LEU A 181 -13.01 -7.48 2.53
N TRP A 182 -12.82 -8.77 2.20
CA TRP A 182 -12.19 -9.18 0.93
C TRP A 182 -12.95 -8.67 -0.30
N GLU A 183 -14.25 -8.44 -0.20
CA GLU A 183 -15.11 -7.90 -1.27
C GLU A 183 -14.72 -6.48 -1.68
N LEU A 184 -14.01 -5.76 -0.82
CA LEU A 184 -13.49 -4.42 -1.10
C LEU A 184 -12.07 -4.44 -1.68
N ILE A 185 -11.42 -5.59 -1.78
CA ILE A 185 -10.09 -5.70 -2.41
C ILE A 185 -10.20 -5.38 -3.90
N LEU A 186 -9.25 -4.61 -4.41
CA LEU A 186 -9.21 -4.25 -5.82
C LEU A 186 -9.01 -5.50 -6.72
N PRO A 187 -9.55 -5.51 -7.96
CA PRO A 187 -9.29 -6.57 -8.92
C PRO A 187 -7.79 -6.85 -9.08
N VAL A 188 -7.42 -8.10 -9.34
CA VAL A 188 -6.01 -8.52 -9.40
C VAL A 188 -5.23 -7.78 -10.49
N GLU A 189 -5.87 -7.50 -11.61
CA GLU A 189 -5.30 -6.76 -12.74
C GLU A 189 -4.95 -5.32 -12.35
N GLN A 190 -5.83 -4.67 -11.58
CA GLN A 190 -5.57 -3.32 -11.09
C GLN A 190 -4.41 -3.30 -10.10
N ARG A 191 -4.37 -4.26 -9.15
CA ARG A 191 -3.27 -4.36 -8.19
C ARG A 191 -1.93 -4.66 -8.87
N ILE A 192 -1.92 -5.53 -9.87
CA ILE A 192 -0.74 -5.81 -10.71
C ILE A 192 -0.25 -4.54 -11.40
N ALA A 193 -1.17 -3.75 -11.98
CA ALA A 193 -0.82 -2.49 -12.64
C ALA A 193 -0.24 -1.48 -11.65
N GLU A 194 -0.86 -1.31 -10.47
CA GLU A 194 -0.37 -0.41 -9.41
C GLU A 194 1.02 -0.83 -8.89
N VAL A 195 1.24 -2.13 -8.65
CA VAL A 195 2.54 -2.65 -8.22
C VAL A 195 3.60 -2.44 -9.29
N ARG A 196 3.28 -2.74 -10.55
CA ARG A 196 4.21 -2.57 -11.69
C ARG A 196 4.58 -1.09 -11.86
N GLU A 197 3.59 -0.20 -11.85
CA GLU A 197 3.80 1.25 -11.95
C GLU A 197 4.73 1.75 -10.84
N PHE A 198 4.47 1.35 -9.59
CA PHE A 198 5.31 1.72 -8.46
C PHE A 198 6.76 1.23 -8.64
N LEU A 199 6.96 -0.04 -9.02
CA LEU A 199 8.27 -0.64 -9.21
C LEU A 199 9.08 0.01 -10.34
N GLU A 200 8.46 0.18 -11.51
CA GLU A 200 9.07 0.86 -12.67
C GLU A 200 9.39 2.32 -12.36
N CYS A 201 8.61 2.94 -11.50
CA CYS A 201 8.83 4.31 -11.05
C CYS A 201 10.04 4.44 -10.10
N ILE A 202 10.23 3.53 -9.14
CA ILE A 202 11.34 3.62 -8.18
C ILE A 202 12.67 3.16 -8.78
N ASP A 203 12.64 2.18 -9.68
CA ASP A 203 13.83 1.68 -10.35
C ASP A 203 13.48 1.06 -11.71
N SER A 204 13.74 1.81 -12.78
CA SER A 204 13.49 1.39 -14.15
C SER A 204 14.57 0.47 -14.74
N SER A 205 15.64 0.18 -14.00
CA SER A 205 16.77 -0.63 -14.48
C SER A 205 16.52 -2.14 -14.36
N LEU A 206 15.54 -2.57 -13.55
CA LEU A 206 15.21 -3.96 -13.31
C LEU A 206 14.15 -4.49 -14.28
N LYS A 207 14.21 -5.80 -14.56
CA LYS A 207 13.14 -6.53 -15.25
C LYS A 207 12.06 -6.97 -14.24
N TYR A 208 10.86 -6.38 -14.35
CA TYR A 208 9.73 -6.74 -13.49
C TYR A 208 8.77 -7.74 -14.12
N GLU A 209 8.49 -8.81 -13.36
CA GLU A 209 7.45 -9.78 -13.67
C GLU A 209 6.44 -9.82 -12.53
N VAL A 210 5.39 -9.00 -12.69
CA VAL A 210 4.28 -8.94 -11.74
C VAL A 210 3.16 -9.83 -12.26
N VAL A 211 2.85 -10.91 -11.53
CA VAL A 211 1.96 -11.99 -11.98
C VAL A 211 0.92 -12.34 -10.92
N PRO A 212 -0.30 -12.77 -11.31
CA PRO A 212 -1.27 -13.26 -10.35
C PRO A 212 -0.83 -14.60 -9.76
N ILE A 213 -1.09 -14.82 -8.48
CA ILE A 213 -0.87 -16.11 -7.81
C ILE A 213 -2.16 -16.60 -7.16
N SER A 214 -2.56 -17.82 -7.48
CA SER A 214 -3.75 -18.47 -6.93
C SER A 214 -3.41 -19.46 -5.79
N ASP A 215 -2.12 -19.64 -5.50
CA ASP A 215 -1.59 -20.46 -4.42
C ASP A 215 -0.37 -19.77 -3.74
N PRO A 216 0.04 -20.21 -2.53
CA PRO A 216 1.13 -19.58 -1.78
C PRO A 216 2.53 -19.64 -2.42
N PHE A 217 2.74 -20.46 -3.45
CA PHE A 217 4.06 -20.71 -4.05
C PHE A 217 4.21 -19.98 -5.38
N GLY A 218 3.19 -20.01 -6.22
CA GLY A 218 3.19 -19.34 -7.52
C GLY A 218 4.41 -19.72 -8.38
N PRO A 219 5.06 -18.75 -9.07
CA PRO A 219 6.20 -19.04 -9.95
C PRO A 219 7.40 -19.67 -9.22
N THR A 220 7.51 -19.51 -7.90
CA THR A 220 8.62 -20.10 -7.11
C THR A 220 8.61 -21.62 -7.11
N ALA A 221 7.48 -22.27 -7.43
CA ALA A 221 7.40 -23.72 -7.53
C ALA A 221 8.03 -24.28 -8.81
N THR A 222 8.24 -23.45 -9.84
CA THR A 222 8.60 -23.90 -11.20
C THR A 222 9.81 -23.18 -11.80
N ASP A 223 10.07 -21.92 -11.44
CA ASP A 223 11.18 -21.15 -12.00
C ASP A 223 12.51 -21.49 -11.28
N PRO A 224 13.50 -22.05 -11.99
CA PRO A 224 14.83 -22.33 -11.42
C PRO A 224 15.69 -21.07 -11.24
N ASN A 225 15.38 -19.97 -11.92
CA ASN A 225 16.21 -18.77 -11.95
C ASN A 225 15.75 -17.77 -10.87
N MET A 226 15.88 -18.19 -9.61
CA MET A 226 15.48 -17.40 -8.44
C MET A 226 16.52 -17.58 -7.33
N ASP A 227 16.99 -16.50 -6.73
CA ASP A 227 18.09 -16.54 -5.76
C ASP A 227 17.62 -16.24 -4.33
N MET A 228 16.61 -15.36 -4.20
CA MET A 228 16.16 -14.85 -2.90
C MET A 228 14.64 -14.64 -2.88
N ILE A 229 14.02 -14.95 -1.74
CA ILE A 229 12.65 -14.56 -1.42
C ILE A 229 12.64 -13.54 -0.28
N VAL A 230 11.94 -12.44 -0.51
CA VAL A 230 11.66 -11.44 0.50
C VAL A 230 10.32 -11.75 1.16
N VAL A 231 10.29 -11.72 2.48
CA VAL A 231 9.09 -11.99 3.30
C VAL A 231 8.99 -10.97 4.42
N SER A 232 7.77 -10.70 4.90
CA SER A 232 7.59 -10.00 6.17
C SER A 232 7.80 -10.97 7.34
N THR A 233 8.01 -10.45 8.56
CA THR A 233 8.06 -11.27 9.78
C THR A 233 6.84 -12.20 9.91
N GLU A 234 5.66 -11.72 9.54
CA GLU A 234 4.40 -12.48 9.57
C GLU A 234 4.39 -13.67 8.60
N THR A 235 5.12 -13.55 7.49
CA THR A 235 5.13 -14.53 6.39
C THR A 235 6.44 -15.30 6.30
N ALA A 236 7.33 -15.17 7.29
CA ALA A 236 8.63 -15.85 7.33
C ALA A 236 8.52 -17.38 7.18
N ARG A 237 7.49 -17.99 7.80
CA ARG A 237 7.19 -19.43 7.64
C ARG A 237 6.83 -19.82 6.20
N GLY A 238 6.29 -18.88 5.41
CA GLY A 238 6.00 -19.08 4.00
C GLY A 238 7.26 -19.29 3.17
N GLY A 239 8.33 -18.53 3.45
CA GLY A 239 9.63 -18.70 2.78
C GLY A 239 10.23 -20.09 3.00
N ALA A 240 10.13 -20.63 4.22
CA ALA A 240 10.59 -22.00 4.51
C ALA A 240 9.80 -23.05 3.69
N LYS A 241 8.47 -22.92 3.63
CA LYS A 241 7.61 -23.82 2.82
C LYS A 241 7.91 -23.75 1.33
N VAL A 242 8.24 -22.56 0.81
CA VAL A 242 8.69 -22.40 -0.59
C VAL A 242 9.94 -23.23 -0.83
N ASN A 243 10.93 -23.18 0.08
CA ASN A 243 12.16 -23.97 -0.05
C ASN A 243 11.94 -25.48 0.06
N GLU A 244 11.02 -25.93 0.91
CA GLU A 244 10.62 -27.34 0.97
C GLU A 244 10.06 -27.83 -0.38
N LEU A 245 9.15 -27.06 -0.98
CA LEU A 245 8.58 -27.38 -2.30
C LEU A 245 9.63 -27.32 -3.41
N ARG A 246 10.51 -26.31 -3.40
CA ARG A 246 11.60 -26.17 -4.37
C ARG A 246 12.54 -27.37 -4.32
N THR A 247 12.91 -27.81 -3.12
CA THR A 247 13.74 -29.01 -2.92
C THR A 247 13.04 -30.26 -3.48
N LYS A 248 11.74 -30.42 -3.20
CA LYS A 248 10.93 -31.51 -3.74
C LYS A 248 10.86 -31.51 -5.27
N ASN A 249 10.87 -30.32 -5.88
CA ASN A 249 10.84 -30.15 -7.34
C ASN A 249 12.24 -30.15 -7.99
N GLY A 250 13.31 -30.39 -7.22
CA GLY A 250 14.68 -30.40 -7.74
C GLY A 250 15.23 -29.00 -8.09
N LEU A 251 14.66 -27.95 -7.51
CA LEU A 251 15.09 -26.56 -7.68
C LEU A 251 16.04 -26.12 -6.54
N ASN A 252 16.84 -25.09 -6.79
CA ASN A 252 17.72 -24.49 -5.78
C ASN A 252 16.90 -23.84 -4.66
N GLN A 253 17.43 -23.84 -3.44
CA GLN A 253 16.82 -23.10 -2.33
C GLN A 253 17.06 -21.59 -2.48
N LEU A 254 16.07 -20.81 -2.06
CA LEU A 254 16.11 -19.36 -2.02
C LEU A 254 16.66 -18.89 -0.68
N GLU A 255 17.49 -17.85 -0.70
CA GLU A 255 17.83 -17.11 0.51
C GLU A 255 16.60 -16.35 1.02
N VAL A 256 16.21 -16.55 2.28
CA VAL A 256 15.01 -15.93 2.85
C VAL A 256 15.42 -14.64 3.57
N HIS A 257 14.98 -13.49 3.05
CA HIS A 257 15.19 -12.20 3.71
C HIS A 257 13.90 -11.73 4.39
N THR A 258 13.92 -11.67 5.71
CA THR A 258 12.78 -11.24 6.52
C THR A 258 12.88 -9.74 6.81
N ILE A 259 11.83 -9.00 6.45
CA ILE A 259 11.69 -7.58 6.76
C ILE A 259 10.75 -7.44 7.96
N GLU A 260 11.26 -6.77 8.99
CA GLU A 260 10.47 -6.29 10.11
C GLU A 260 9.70 -5.04 9.69
N LEU A 261 8.37 -5.17 9.60
CA LEU A 261 7.49 -4.02 9.49
C LEU A 261 7.21 -3.55 10.92
N LEU A 262 7.53 -2.29 11.20
CA LEU A 262 7.26 -1.68 12.51
C LEU A 262 5.76 -1.36 12.64
N ASP A 263 5.21 -1.59 13.83
CA ASP A 263 3.80 -1.32 14.15
C ASP A 263 3.50 0.20 14.17
N ASP A 264 2.25 0.57 13.91
CA ASP A 264 1.76 1.95 14.10
C ASP A 264 1.13 2.04 15.50
N GLU A 265 1.39 3.10 16.26
CA GLU A 265 0.86 3.24 17.63
C GLU A 265 -0.60 3.76 17.64
N SER A 266 -1.44 3.37 16.67
CA SER A 266 -2.83 3.84 16.60
C SER A 266 -3.80 2.81 17.21
N THR A 267 -4.07 2.94 18.50
CA THR A 267 -5.04 2.10 19.23
C THR A 267 -6.48 2.55 18.92
N VAL A 268 -7.12 1.87 17.98
CA VAL A 268 -8.58 1.91 17.80
C VAL A 268 -9.08 0.47 17.85
N ASP A 269 -10.03 0.15 18.74
CA ASP A 269 -10.43 -1.23 19.10
C ASP A 269 -10.77 -2.17 17.92
N ASP A 270 -11.11 -1.63 16.73
CA ASP A 270 -11.44 -2.41 15.53
C ASP A 270 -10.36 -2.39 14.43
N LYS A 271 -9.30 -1.58 14.58
CA LYS A 271 -8.19 -1.46 13.64
C LYS A 271 -6.99 -2.28 14.11
N GLU A 272 -6.27 -2.86 13.14
CA GLU A 272 -4.96 -3.43 13.44
C GLU A 272 -4.02 -2.27 13.82
N ASP A 273 -3.13 -2.47 14.79
CA ASP A 273 -2.18 -1.42 15.20
C ASP A 273 -1.28 -1.00 14.01
N LYS A 274 -0.93 -1.92 13.10
CA LYS A 274 -0.11 -1.62 11.91
C LYS A 274 -0.87 -0.94 10.76
N ILE A 275 -0.16 -0.16 9.93
CA ILE A 275 -0.65 0.30 8.62
C ILE A 275 -0.90 -0.92 7.72
N SER A 276 -2.15 -1.28 7.48
CA SER A 276 -2.53 -2.41 6.63
C SER A 276 -3.66 -2.09 5.65
N SER A 277 -3.74 -2.87 4.56
CA SER A 277 -4.88 -2.84 3.64
C SER A 277 -6.22 -3.13 4.32
N SER A 278 -6.23 -3.86 5.44
CA SER A 278 -7.44 -4.09 6.23
C SER A 278 -7.96 -2.77 6.82
N ASN A 279 -7.07 -1.96 7.40
CA ASN A 279 -7.43 -0.65 7.96
C ASN A 279 -7.98 0.29 6.89
N GLN A 280 -7.33 0.34 5.72
CA GLN A 280 -7.83 1.16 4.62
C GLN A 280 -9.21 0.75 4.14
N ARG A 281 -9.51 -0.55 4.08
CA ARG A 281 -10.84 -1.04 3.71
C ARG A 281 -11.88 -0.74 4.79
N MET A 282 -11.50 -0.74 6.06
CA MET A 282 -12.38 -0.29 7.14
C MET A 282 -12.70 1.20 7.03
N ASP A 283 -11.72 2.03 6.63
CA ASP A 283 -11.95 3.47 6.38
C ASP A 283 -12.88 3.75 5.20
N LEU A 284 -13.05 2.78 4.29
CA LEU A 284 -14.06 2.86 3.23
C LEU A 284 -15.48 2.62 3.75
N LEU A 285 -15.66 2.00 4.92
CA LEU A 285 -17.00 1.74 5.45
C LEU A 285 -17.70 3.07 5.75
N GLY A 286 -18.95 3.18 5.31
CA GLY A 286 -19.72 4.43 5.41
C GLY A 286 -19.36 5.47 4.34
N THR A 287 -18.30 5.28 3.55
CA THR A 287 -18.05 6.10 2.36
C THR A 287 -18.91 5.64 1.20
N ARG A 288 -19.32 6.58 0.36
CA ARG A 288 -20.14 6.28 -0.81
C ARG A 288 -19.25 5.72 -1.93
N LEU A 289 -19.32 4.40 -2.15
CA LEU A 289 -18.52 3.70 -3.17
C LEU A 289 -18.83 4.12 -4.62
N LYS A 290 -20.07 4.53 -4.89
CA LYS A 290 -20.50 4.97 -6.23
C LYS A 290 -21.22 6.31 -6.14
N PRO A 291 -20.90 7.30 -6.98
CA PRO A 291 -21.60 8.58 -6.98
C PRO A 291 -23.10 8.37 -7.19
N ARG A 292 -23.92 9.27 -6.63
CA ARG A 292 -25.37 9.22 -6.82
C ARG A 292 -25.65 9.45 -8.30
N GLN A 293 -26.12 8.41 -8.97
CA GLN A 293 -26.66 8.56 -10.32
C GLN A 293 -28.00 9.28 -10.21
N HIS A 294 -28.14 10.41 -10.90
CA HIS A 294 -29.40 11.13 -10.97
C HIS A 294 -30.41 10.26 -11.73
N LYS A 295 -31.51 9.89 -11.05
CA LYS A 295 -32.62 9.16 -11.66
C LYS A 295 -33.78 10.15 -11.84
N PRO A 296 -33.91 10.80 -13.01
CA PRO A 296 -34.90 11.86 -13.22
C PRO A 296 -36.35 11.36 -13.15
N HIS A 297 -36.56 10.07 -13.42
CA HIS A 297 -37.85 9.41 -13.29
C HIS A 297 -37.73 8.26 -12.29
N LEU A 298 -38.36 8.43 -11.13
CA LEU A 298 -38.53 7.36 -10.16
C LEU A 298 -39.81 6.59 -10.47
N SER A 299 -39.80 5.29 -10.20
CA SER A 299 -41.01 4.46 -10.26
C SER A 299 -42.07 5.04 -9.30
N PRO A 300 -43.37 4.99 -9.66
CA PRO A 300 -44.44 5.35 -8.74
C PRO A 300 -44.59 4.37 -7.57
N LYS A 301 -43.98 3.18 -7.67
CA LYS A 301 -43.94 2.19 -6.58
C LYS A 301 -42.84 2.55 -5.58
N PRO A 302 -43.06 2.40 -4.26
CA PRO A 302 -42.05 2.68 -3.25
C PRO A 302 -40.83 1.79 -3.44
N TYR A 303 -39.64 2.34 -3.18
CA TYR A 303 -38.41 1.57 -3.18
C TYR A 303 -38.34 0.74 -1.90
N ILE A 304 -38.35 -0.60 -2.04
CA ILE A 304 -38.36 -1.52 -0.91
C ILE A 304 -36.92 -1.88 -0.53
N ILE A 305 -36.56 -1.70 0.73
CA ILE A 305 -35.26 -2.07 1.30
C ILE A 305 -35.50 -3.17 2.33
N GLY A 306 -35.03 -4.39 2.04
CA GLY A 306 -35.03 -5.48 3.01
C GLY A 306 -33.84 -5.39 3.95
N LEU A 307 -34.07 -5.23 5.25
CA LEU A 307 -33.02 -5.27 6.28
C LEU A 307 -32.89 -6.68 6.83
N VAL A 308 -31.81 -7.38 6.47
CA VAL A 308 -31.52 -8.75 6.89
C VAL A 308 -30.25 -8.84 7.72
N GLY A 309 -30.18 -9.79 8.65
CA GLY A 309 -29.04 -9.97 9.55
C GLY A 309 -29.41 -10.67 10.87
N GLY A 310 -28.42 -11.17 11.60
CA GLY A 310 -28.61 -11.88 12.88
C GLY A 310 -29.09 -10.98 14.03
N VAL A 311 -29.33 -11.58 15.20
CA VAL A 311 -29.65 -10.84 16.43
C VAL A 311 -28.52 -9.84 16.75
N ALA A 312 -28.88 -8.66 17.25
CA ALA A 312 -27.96 -7.57 17.58
C ALA A 312 -27.13 -6.99 16.40
N SER A 313 -27.45 -7.32 15.14
CA SER A 313 -26.74 -6.78 13.96
C SER A 313 -27.07 -5.31 13.61
N GLY A 314 -27.79 -4.60 14.48
CA GLY A 314 -28.13 -3.17 14.28
C GLY A 314 -29.32 -2.87 13.36
N LYS A 315 -30.07 -3.88 12.88
CA LYS A 315 -31.24 -3.68 11.98
C LYS A 315 -32.24 -2.66 12.50
N SER A 316 -32.66 -2.79 13.76
CA SER A 316 -33.66 -1.90 14.38
C SER A 316 -33.16 -0.45 14.45
N LYS A 317 -31.86 -0.23 14.67
CA LYS A 317 -31.25 1.11 14.64
C LYS A 317 -31.18 1.70 13.24
N MET A 318 -30.92 0.89 12.21
CA MET A 318 -30.98 1.36 10.82
C MET A 318 -32.41 1.63 10.37
N ALA A 319 -33.38 0.82 10.78
CA ALA A 319 -34.80 1.08 10.55
C ALA A 319 -35.24 2.43 11.15
N GLU A 320 -34.86 2.71 12.40
CA GLU A 320 -35.11 4.01 13.07
C GLU A 320 -34.50 5.18 12.27
N ARG A 321 -33.27 5.01 11.76
CA ARG A 321 -32.62 6.02 10.92
C ARG A 321 -33.35 6.24 9.59
N PHE A 322 -33.80 5.18 8.93
CA PHE A 322 -34.59 5.30 7.69
C PHE A 322 -35.93 6.00 7.95
N GLN A 323 -36.59 5.70 9.07
CA GLN A 323 -37.82 6.36 9.47
C GLN A 323 -37.62 7.86 9.66
N LYS A 324 -36.52 8.29 10.31
CA LYS A 324 -36.16 9.71 10.44
C LYS A 324 -35.90 10.41 9.10
N LEU A 325 -35.57 9.65 8.06
CA LEU A 325 -35.42 10.14 6.68
C LEU A 325 -36.72 10.07 5.86
N GLY A 326 -37.84 9.69 6.48
CA GLY A 326 -39.17 9.64 5.85
C GLY A 326 -39.56 8.29 5.26
N ALA A 327 -38.79 7.22 5.50
CA ALA A 327 -39.18 5.89 5.05
C ALA A 327 -40.31 5.30 5.90
N GLY A 328 -41.27 4.63 5.26
CA GLY A 328 -42.17 3.72 5.96
C GLY A 328 -41.39 2.48 6.41
N VAL A 329 -41.54 2.10 7.68
CA VAL A 329 -40.87 0.92 8.26
C VAL A 329 -41.91 -0.17 8.50
N ILE A 330 -41.61 -1.38 8.01
CA ILE A 330 -42.39 -2.59 8.26
C ILE A 330 -41.51 -3.50 9.12
N ASP A 331 -41.95 -3.77 10.34
CA ASP A 331 -41.24 -4.63 11.30
C ASP A 331 -41.86 -6.03 11.28
N CYS A 332 -41.20 -6.95 10.58
CA CYS A 332 -41.71 -8.31 10.42
C CYS A 332 -41.74 -9.09 11.73
N ASP A 333 -40.87 -8.78 12.70
CA ASP A 333 -40.85 -9.48 13.99
C ASP A 333 -42.09 -9.12 14.80
N LYS A 334 -42.50 -7.85 14.77
CA LYS A 334 -43.76 -7.40 15.39
C LYS A 334 -44.98 -7.99 14.71
N ILE A 335 -45.03 -7.95 13.38
CA ILE A 335 -46.15 -8.52 12.62
C ILE A 335 -46.26 -10.02 12.89
N ALA A 336 -45.14 -10.75 12.93
CA ALA A 336 -45.15 -12.16 13.26
C ALA A 336 -45.71 -12.39 14.68
N HIS A 337 -45.29 -11.60 15.66
CA HIS A 337 -45.81 -11.69 17.03
C HIS A 337 -47.32 -11.43 17.10
N GLU A 338 -47.80 -10.39 16.43
CA GLU A 338 -49.23 -10.06 16.32
C GLU A 338 -50.02 -11.23 15.71
N LEU A 339 -49.52 -11.84 14.64
CA LEU A 339 -50.16 -13.00 14.01
C LEU A 339 -50.20 -14.25 14.90
N TYR A 340 -49.31 -14.34 15.89
CA TYR A 340 -49.31 -15.44 16.87
C TYR A 340 -50.17 -15.15 18.10
N GLU A 341 -50.83 -14.00 18.20
CA GLU A 341 -51.69 -13.73 19.35
C GLU A 341 -52.94 -14.65 19.34
N PRO A 342 -53.43 -15.05 20.54
CA PRO A 342 -54.64 -15.87 20.63
C PRO A 342 -55.83 -15.22 19.95
N GLY A 343 -56.46 -15.96 19.03
CA GLY A 343 -57.61 -15.49 18.24
C GLY A 343 -57.27 -15.26 16.77
N GLU A 344 -55.99 -15.22 16.41
CA GLU A 344 -55.56 -15.09 15.01
C GLU A 344 -55.54 -16.45 14.28
N GLU A 345 -55.71 -16.40 12.96
CA GLU A 345 -55.74 -17.60 12.10
C GLU A 345 -54.41 -18.38 12.17
N CYS A 346 -53.29 -17.66 12.20
CA CYS A 346 -51.95 -18.26 12.29
C CYS A 346 -51.74 -18.95 13.64
N TYR A 347 -52.17 -18.34 14.76
CA TYR A 347 -52.17 -18.98 16.07
C TYR A 347 -52.92 -20.31 16.05
N GLN A 348 -54.15 -20.32 15.52
CA GLN A 348 -54.96 -21.54 15.46
C GLN A 348 -54.30 -22.63 14.59
N ALA A 349 -53.65 -22.26 13.48
CA ALA A 349 -52.93 -23.19 12.63
C ALA A 349 -51.71 -23.82 13.34
N VAL A 350 -51.01 -23.06 14.18
CA VAL A 350 -49.89 -23.56 14.99
C VAL A 350 -50.39 -24.54 16.05
N VAL A 351 -51.40 -24.15 16.84
CA VAL A 351 -52.03 -25.00 17.86
C VAL A 351 -52.53 -26.32 17.27
N ASN A 352 -53.26 -26.26 16.15
CA ASN A 352 -53.79 -27.46 15.49
C ASN A 352 -52.71 -28.45 15.04
N ASN A 353 -51.52 -27.97 14.67
CA ASN A 353 -50.44 -28.84 14.21
C ASN A 353 -49.56 -29.38 15.34
N PHE A 354 -49.32 -28.60 16.39
CA PHE A 354 -48.29 -28.90 17.39
C PHE A 354 -48.82 -29.20 18.79
N GLY A 355 -50.11 -28.94 19.07
CA GLY A 355 -50.75 -29.17 20.37
C GLY A 355 -50.80 -27.91 21.21
#